data_AF-A0A946DUX1-F1
#
_entry.id   AF-A0A946DUX1-F1
#
_cell.length_a   1.000
_cell.length_b   1.000
_cell.length_c   1.000
_cell.angle_alpha   90.00
_cell.angle_beta   90.00
_cell.angle_gamma   90.00
#
_symmetry.space_group_name_H-M   'P 1'
#
loop_
_entity.id
_entity.type
_entity.pdbx_description
1 polymer ?
#
loop_
_entity_poly.entity_id
_entity_poly.type
_entity_poly.pdbx_seq_one_letter_code
_entity_poly.pdbx_strand_id
1 'polypeptide(L)'
;MADDKIPIDDLNLLLAEHRALLTKIAELREWATAVGEHGIPRFGEMGTRMEQLRDRLRTHFEEEEKGGYLSPIVEIAPRFAKEIEELGGQHGELLLTLDRFIARLHETEPPFASWQQAMREFEEFIGALRQHEGRENTIAQAAYGQDIGAAD
;
A
#
# COMPACT_ATOMS: atom_id res chain seq x y z
N MET A 1 16.08 30.12 -18.37
CA MET A 1 15.48 28.95 -19.06
C MET A 1 16.40 27.80 -18.71
N ALA A 2 16.14 26.93 -17.74
CA ALA A 2 14.88 26.42 -17.19
C ALA A 2 14.50 27.03 -15.82
N ASP A 3 13.20 27.18 -15.61
CA ASP A 3 12.58 27.26 -14.28
C ASP A 3 12.50 25.81 -13.81
N ASP A 4 13.50 25.38 -13.04
CA ASP A 4 13.63 24.03 -12.48
C ASP A 4 12.67 23.90 -11.30
N LYS A 5 11.37 23.81 -11.59
CA LYS A 5 10.32 23.62 -10.60
C LYS A 5 9.54 22.36 -10.90
N ILE A 6 9.99 21.22 -10.41
CA ILE A 6 9.09 20.10 -10.04
C ILE A 6 9.71 19.44 -8.81
N PRO A 7 9.01 19.36 -7.64
CA PRO A 7 8.38 18.08 -7.26
C PRO A 7 7.24 18.10 -6.20
N ILE A 8 6.56 19.23 -5.93
CA ILE A 8 5.38 19.22 -5.03
C ILE A 8 4.23 18.40 -5.63
N ASP A 9 4.14 18.34 -6.96
CA ASP A 9 3.09 17.59 -7.67
C ASP A 9 3.26 16.07 -7.46
N ASP A 10 4.50 15.57 -7.51
CA ASP A 10 4.83 14.16 -7.27
C ASP A 10 4.53 13.74 -5.82
N LEU A 11 4.86 14.59 -4.84
CA LEU A 11 4.48 14.34 -3.45
C LEU A 11 2.96 14.32 -3.28
N ASN A 12 2.24 15.27 -3.87
CA ASN A 12 0.79 15.33 -3.77
C ASN A 12 0.13 14.13 -4.43
N LEU A 13 0.68 13.68 -5.56
CA LEU A 13 0.18 12.52 -6.29
C LEU A 13 0.42 11.22 -5.49
N LEU A 14 1.62 11.02 -4.94
CA LEU A 14 1.91 9.92 -4.02
C LEU A 14 0.93 9.89 -2.83
N LEU A 15 0.77 11.03 -2.15
CA LEU A 15 -0.14 11.14 -1.00
C LEU A 15 -1.61 10.93 -1.39
N ALA A 16 -2.00 11.32 -2.60
CA ALA A 16 -3.35 11.09 -3.12
C ALA A 16 -3.60 9.61 -3.41
N GLU A 17 -2.62 8.93 -4.01
CA GLU A 17 -2.66 7.49 -4.28
C GLU A 17 -2.76 6.68 -2.98
N HIS A 18 -1.92 6.98 -1.98
CA HIS A 18 -2.00 6.35 -0.65
C HIS A 18 -3.37 6.56 0.00
N ARG A 19 -3.94 7.76 -0.13
CA ARG A 19 -5.29 8.05 0.40
C ARG A 19 -6.37 7.24 -0.33
N ALA A 20 -6.28 7.13 -1.65
CA ALA A 20 -7.22 6.34 -2.45
C ALA A 20 -7.16 4.86 -2.05
N LEU A 21 -5.95 4.33 -1.88
CA LEU A 21 -5.71 2.96 -1.40
C LEU A 21 -6.32 2.71 -0.02
N LEU A 22 -6.05 3.59 0.94
CA LEU A 22 -6.61 3.49 2.30
C LEU A 22 -8.14 3.61 2.33
N THR A 23 -8.71 4.40 1.43
CA THR A 23 -10.18 4.48 1.26
C THR A 23 -10.73 3.14 0.78
N LYS A 24 -10.09 2.52 -0.21
CA LYS A 24 -10.50 1.22 -0.72
C LYS A 24 -10.43 0.11 0.33
N ILE A 25 -9.38 0.14 1.15
CA ILE A 25 -9.21 -0.76 2.30
C ILE A 25 -10.32 -0.56 3.33
N ALA A 26 -10.71 0.68 3.61
CA ALA A 26 -11.80 0.98 4.54
C ALA A 26 -13.14 0.43 4.04
N GLU A 27 -13.50 0.66 2.78
CA GLU A 27 -14.72 0.13 2.16
C GLU A 27 -14.80 -1.41 2.26
N LEU A 28 -13.67 -2.06 1.98
CA LEU A 28 -13.53 -3.50 2.03
C LEU A 28 -13.68 -4.05 3.45
N ARG A 29 -13.12 -3.36 4.43
CA ARG A 29 -13.26 -3.69 5.85
C ARG A 29 -14.69 -3.54 6.35
N GLU A 30 -15.38 -2.47 5.95
CA GLU A 30 -16.79 -2.25 6.27
C GLU A 30 -17.66 -3.36 5.71
N TRP A 31 -17.47 -3.70 4.43
CA TRP A 31 -18.16 -4.83 3.81
C TRP A 31 -17.88 -6.15 4.54
N ALA A 32 -16.63 -6.44 4.86
CA ALA A 32 -16.25 -7.70 5.49
C ALA A 32 -16.79 -7.83 6.92
N THR A 33 -16.89 -6.71 7.64
CA THR A 33 -17.54 -6.63 8.95
C THR A 33 -19.03 -6.95 8.82
N ALA A 34 -19.72 -6.30 7.89
CA ALA A 34 -21.14 -6.54 7.65
C ALA A 34 -21.42 -8.01 7.30
N VAL A 35 -20.59 -8.65 6.47
CA VAL A 35 -20.71 -10.09 6.17
C VAL A 35 -20.65 -10.95 7.43
N GLY A 36 -19.74 -10.64 8.35
CA GLY A 36 -19.58 -11.37 9.61
C GLY A 36 -20.83 -11.33 10.50
N GLU A 37 -21.58 -10.23 10.46
CA GLU A 37 -22.82 -10.05 11.25
C GLU A 37 -24.00 -10.85 10.70
N HIS A 38 -24.03 -11.12 9.38
CA HIS A 38 -25.09 -11.87 8.72
C HIS A 38 -24.90 -13.40 8.78
N GLY A 39 -23.82 -13.87 9.42
CA GLY A 39 -23.61 -15.25 9.84
C GLY A 39 -23.16 -16.24 8.76
N ILE A 40 -23.22 -15.88 7.47
CA ILE A 40 -22.74 -16.73 6.36
C ILE A 40 -21.40 -16.20 5.85
N PRO A 41 -20.28 -16.91 6.06
CA PRO A 41 -18.98 -16.52 5.52
C PRO A 41 -19.00 -16.43 3.99
N ARG A 42 -18.43 -15.36 3.44
CA ARG A 42 -18.32 -15.15 1.99
C ARG A 42 -16.86 -15.14 1.53
N PHE A 43 -16.16 -16.24 1.77
CA PHE A 43 -14.74 -16.37 1.44
C PHE A 43 -14.44 -16.12 -0.04
N GLY A 44 -15.22 -16.69 -0.96
CA GLY A 44 -15.04 -16.45 -2.39
C GLY A 44 -15.22 -14.98 -2.80
N GLU A 45 -16.22 -14.27 -2.23
CA GLU A 45 -16.40 -12.84 -2.51
C GLU A 45 -15.27 -12.00 -1.90
N MET A 46 -14.76 -12.38 -0.72
CA MET A 46 -13.57 -11.76 -0.12
C MET A 46 -12.35 -11.95 -1.02
N GLY A 47 -12.15 -13.16 -1.56
CA GLY A 47 -11.06 -13.48 -2.49
C GLY A 47 -11.08 -12.56 -3.71
N THR A 48 -12.22 -12.46 -4.39
CA THR A 48 -12.37 -11.57 -5.57
C THR A 48 -12.13 -10.10 -5.24
N ARG A 49 -12.52 -9.63 -4.05
CA ARG A 49 -12.23 -8.26 -3.62
C ARG A 49 -10.76 -8.06 -3.28
N MET A 50 -10.10 -9.06 -2.69
CA MET A 50 -8.65 -9.04 -2.45
C MET A 50 -7.86 -9.02 -3.76
N GLU A 51 -8.30 -9.75 -4.80
CA GLU A 51 -7.67 -9.72 -6.13
C GLU A 51 -7.66 -8.31 -6.72
N GLN A 52 -8.75 -7.56 -6.59
CA GLN A 52 -8.83 -6.17 -7.03
C GLN A 52 -7.87 -5.26 -6.25
N LEU A 53 -7.76 -5.46 -4.94
CA LEU A 53 -6.79 -4.73 -4.11
C LEU A 53 -5.35 -5.08 -4.51
N ARG A 54 -5.07 -6.35 -4.77
CA ARG A 54 -3.77 -6.87 -5.20
C ARG A 54 -3.33 -6.27 -6.53
N ASP A 55 -4.22 -6.21 -7.51
CA ASP A 55 -3.92 -5.60 -8.79
C ASP A 55 -3.64 -4.09 -8.66
N ARG A 56 -4.40 -3.39 -7.82
CA ARG A 56 -4.15 -1.97 -7.53
C ARG A 56 -2.80 -1.77 -6.84
N LEU A 57 -2.47 -2.57 -5.83
CA LEU A 57 -1.19 -2.51 -5.13
C LEU A 57 -0.01 -2.78 -6.05
N ARG A 58 -0.11 -3.79 -6.92
CA ARG A 58 0.94 -4.05 -7.90
C ARG A 58 1.17 -2.84 -8.79
N THR A 59 0.11 -2.25 -9.33
CA THR A 59 0.25 -1.04 -10.17
C THR A 59 0.88 0.11 -9.40
N HIS A 60 0.44 0.34 -8.16
CA HIS A 60 0.99 1.38 -7.29
C HIS A 60 2.50 1.18 -7.05
N PHE A 61 2.92 -0.01 -6.61
CA PHE A 61 4.33 -0.33 -6.39
C PHE A 61 5.17 -0.21 -7.67
N GLU A 62 4.63 -0.64 -8.82
CA GLU A 62 5.33 -0.46 -10.10
C GLU A 62 5.51 1.01 -10.48
N GLU A 63 4.54 1.87 -10.15
CA GLU A 63 4.62 3.31 -10.36
C GLU A 63 5.69 3.92 -9.46
N GLU A 64 5.79 3.51 -8.20
CA GLU A 64 6.82 4.00 -7.26
C GLU A 64 8.25 3.61 -7.68
N GLU A 65 8.42 2.39 -8.21
CA GLU A 65 9.72 1.85 -8.61
C GLU A 65 10.22 2.34 -9.97
N LYS A 66 9.36 2.39 -11.00
CA LYS A 66 9.78 2.71 -12.39
C LYS A 66 9.89 4.22 -12.61
N GLY A 67 10.88 4.85 -11.97
CA GLY A 67 11.14 6.28 -12.13
C GLY A 67 10.04 7.18 -11.57
N GLY A 68 9.16 6.65 -10.71
CA GLY A 68 8.09 7.42 -10.07
C GLY A 68 8.54 8.13 -8.80
N TYR A 69 7.59 8.38 -7.92
CA TYR A 69 7.65 9.42 -6.87
C TYR A 69 8.85 9.31 -5.92
N LEU A 70 9.41 8.10 -5.75
CA LEU A 70 10.54 7.85 -4.86
C LEU A 70 11.92 8.08 -5.51
N SER A 71 12.01 8.03 -6.85
CA SER A 71 13.28 8.24 -7.55
C SER A 71 13.83 9.67 -7.38
N PRO A 72 13.03 10.75 -7.53
CA PRO A 72 13.47 12.11 -7.28
C PRO A 72 13.93 12.33 -5.83
N ILE A 73 13.36 11.61 -4.85
CA ILE A 73 13.76 11.71 -3.44
C ILE A 73 15.22 11.32 -3.24
N VAL A 74 15.69 10.29 -3.96
CA VAL A 74 17.09 9.85 -3.88
C VAL A 74 18.05 10.92 -4.42
N GLU A 75 17.62 11.70 -5.42
CA GLU A 75 18.42 12.78 -6.01
C GLU A 75 18.52 13.99 -5.07
N ILE A 76 17.39 14.44 -4.49
CA ILE A 76 17.34 15.61 -3.61
C ILE A 76 17.81 15.32 -2.18
N ALA A 77 17.62 14.08 -1.69
CA ALA A 77 17.96 13.67 -0.34
C ALA A 77 18.63 12.29 -0.31
N PRO A 78 19.88 12.15 -0.81
CA PRO A 78 20.59 10.87 -0.94
C PRO A 78 20.74 10.07 0.35
N ARG A 79 20.65 10.74 1.51
CA ARG A 79 20.66 10.09 2.83
C ARG A 79 19.51 9.08 3.02
N PHE A 80 18.41 9.20 2.27
CA PHE A 80 17.28 8.27 2.31
C PHE A 80 17.41 7.10 1.32
N ALA A 81 18.45 7.05 0.48
CA ALA A 81 18.61 6.04 -0.57
C ALA A 81 18.49 4.60 -0.04
N LYS A 82 19.12 4.30 1.10
CA LYS A 82 19.06 2.97 1.73
C LYS A 82 17.66 2.62 2.22
N GLU A 83 16.93 3.57 2.81
CA GLU A 83 15.57 3.32 3.29
C GLU A 83 14.59 3.13 2.12
N ILE A 84 14.76 3.87 1.01
CA ILE A 84 13.95 3.70 -0.20
C ILE A 84 14.21 2.33 -0.84
N GLU A 85 15.47 1.89 -0.92
CA GLU A 85 15.80 0.53 -1.40
C GLU A 85 15.17 -0.55 -0.52
N GLU A 86 15.22 -0.38 0.81
CA GLU A 86 14.58 -1.29 1.77
C GLU A 86 13.05 -1.32 1.64
N LEU A 87 12.41 -0.20 1.31
CA LEU A 87 10.97 -0.11 1.08
C LEU A 87 10.57 -0.81 -0.22
N GLY A 88 11.30 -0.55 -1.32
CA GLY A 88 11.08 -1.28 -2.58
C GLY A 88 11.21 -2.80 -2.42
N GLY A 89 12.15 -3.25 -1.58
CA GLY A 89 12.27 -4.67 -1.23
C GLY A 89 11.05 -5.27 -0.50
N GLN A 90 10.20 -4.46 0.12
CA GLN A 90 9.00 -4.93 0.84
C GLN A 90 7.80 -5.14 -0.10
N HIS A 91 7.74 -4.49 -1.26
CA HIS A 91 6.63 -4.60 -2.21
C HIS A 91 6.35 -6.05 -2.60
N GLY A 92 7.41 -6.79 -2.96
CA GLY A 92 7.32 -8.20 -3.33
C GLY A 92 6.75 -9.07 -2.21
N GLU A 93 7.19 -8.85 -0.97
CA GLU A 93 6.72 -9.61 0.19
C GLU A 93 5.26 -9.31 0.54
N LEU A 94 4.83 -8.05 0.39
CA LEU A 94 3.43 -7.64 0.57
C LEU A 94 2.53 -8.32 -0.48
N LEU A 95 2.92 -8.28 -1.75
CA LEU A 95 2.17 -8.94 -2.83
C LEU A 95 2.11 -10.45 -2.65
N LEU A 96 3.23 -11.10 -2.29
CA LEU A 96 3.27 -12.54 -2.02
C LEU A 96 2.39 -12.92 -0.82
N THR A 97 2.36 -12.09 0.22
CA THR A 97 1.49 -12.31 1.37
C THR A 97 0.02 -12.24 0.97
N LEU A 98 -0.35 -11.24 0.16
CA LEU A 98 -1.70 -11.10 -0.35
C LEU A 98 -2.10 -12.23 -1.30
N ASP A 99 -1.22 -12.65 -2.21
CA ASP A 99 -1.44 -13.77 -3.14
C ASP A 99 -1.71 -15.08 -2.37
N ARG A 100 -0.95 -15.36 -1.30
CA ARG A 100 -1.20 -16.53 -0.43
C ARG A 100 -2.54 -16.46 0.28
N PHE A 101 -2.94 -15.27 0.74
CA PHE A 101 -4.23 -15.08 1.40
C PHE A 101 -5.40 -15.26 0.43
N ILE A 102 -5.31 -14.69 -0.78
CA ILE A 102 -6.28 -14.86 -1.87
C ILE A 102 -6.46 -16.34 -2.22
N ALA A 103 -5.36 -17.08 -2.42
CA ALA A 103 -5.42 -18.49 -2.77
C ALA A 103 -6.25 -19.30 -1.76
N ARG A 104 -6.01 -19.07 -0.46
CA ARG A 104 -6.74 -19.73 0.64
C ARG A 104 -8.22 -19.36 0.69
N LEU A 105 -8.58 -18.13 0.33
CA LEU A 105 -9.98 -17.69 0.27
C LEU A 105 -10.79 -18.39 -0.84
N HIS A 106 -10.11 -18.86 -1.90
CA HIS A 106 -10.72 -19.54 -3.04
C HIS A 106 -10.70 -21.06 -2.95
N GLU A 107 -10.09 -21.64 -1.92
CA GLU A 107 -10.18 -23.09 -1.69
C GLU A 107 -11.64 -23.52 -1.47
N THR A 108 -12.01 -24.71 -1.97
CA THR A 108 -13.38 -25.24 -1.84
C THR A 108 -13.77 -25.48 -0.38
N GLU A 109 -12.79 -25.87 0.43
CA GLU A 109 -12.86 -25.92 1.88
C GLU A 109 -11.79 -24.96 2.42
N PRO A 110 -12.11 -23.65 2.57
CA PRO A 110 -11.13 -22.67 3.00
C PRO A 110 -10.46 -23.10 4.30
N PRO A 111 -9.12 -22.99 4.43
CA PRO A 111 -8.38 -23.50 5.59
C PRO A 111 -8.54 -22.61 6.82
N PHE A 112 -9.50 -21.69 6.82
CA PHE A 112 -9.84 -20.84 7.95
C PHE A 112 -10.85 -21.57 8.84
N ALA A 113 -10.54 -21.70 10.13
CA ALA A 113 -11.46 -22.24 11.14
C ALA A 113 -12.73 -21.40 11.28
N SER A 114 -12.68 -20.10 10.95
CA SER A 114 -13.85 -19.23 10.93
C SER A 114 -13.62 -17.97 10.08
N TRP A 115 -14.71 -17.25 9.78
CA TRP A 115 -14.64 -15.91 9.18
C TRP A 115 -13.75 -14.96 10.00
N GLN A 116 -13.84 -15.01 11.33
CA GLN A 116 -13.02 -14.17 12.21
C GLN A 116 -11.53 -14.49 12.10
N GLN A 117 -11.14 -15.73 11.78
CA GLN A 117 -9.74 -16.04 11.49
C GLN A 117 -9.27 -15.36 10.21
N ALA A 118 -10.04 -15.49 9.12
CA ALA A 118 -9.72 -14.79 7.87
C ALA A 118 -9.65 -13.26 8.07
N MET A 119 -10.52 -12.70 8.91
CA MET A 119 -10.48 -11.27 9.24
C MET A 119 -9.24 -10.87 10.04
N ARG A 120 -8.74 -11.71 10.95
CA ARG A 120 -7.49 -11.40 11.65
C ARG A 120 -6.31 -11.33 10.68
N GLU A 121 -6.19 -12.31 9.79
CA GLU A 121 -5.12 -12.33 8.79
C GLU A 121 -5.23 -11.15 7.80
N PHE A 122 -6.45 -10.78 7.42
CA PHE A 122 -6.69 -9.56 6.64
C PHE A 122 -6.22 -8.31 7.39
N GLU A 123 -6.58 -8.14 8.66
CA GLU A 123 -6.16 -6.98 9.46
C GLU A 123 -4.65 -6.94 9.70
N GLU A 124 -3.99 -8.10 9.84
CA GLU A 124 -2.52 -8.20 9.91
C GLU A 124 -1.86 -7.70 8.63
N PHE A 125 -2.37 -8.12 7.46
CA PHE A 125 -1.90 -7.61 6.17
C PHE A 125 -2.11 -6.10 6.03
N ILE A 126 -3.30 -5.59 6.39
CA ILE A 126 -3.58 -4.14 6.36
C ILE A 126 -2.67 -3.37 7.33
N GLY A 127 -2.34 -3.95 8.48
CA GLY A 127 -1.38 -3.37 9.42
C GLY A 127 0.02 -3.22 8.82
N ALA A 128 0.51 -4.27 8.16
CA ALA A 128 1.80 -4.26 7.47
C ALA A 128 1.84 -3.22 6.33
N LEU A 129 0.80 -3.18 5.51
CA LEU A 129 0.67 -2.22 4.41
C LEU A 129 0.65 -0.78 4.93
N ARG A 130 -0.15 -0.47 5.96
CA ARG A 130 -0.17 0.88 6.57
C ARG A 130 1.17 1.30 7.13
N GLN A 131 1.92 0.37 7.70
CA GLN A 131 3.26 0.65 8.22
C GLN A 131 4.22 1.00 7.07
N HIS A 132 4.15 0.27 5.97
CA HIS A 132 4.95 0.52 4.76
C HIS A 132 4.68 1.92 4.19
N GLU A 133 3.42 2.22 3.86
CA GLU A 133 2.97 3.50 3.29
C GLU A 133 3.27 4.69 4.22
N GLY A 134 3.18 4.46 5.53
CA GLY A 134 3.52 5.44 6.56
C GLY A 134 5.00 5.83 6.56
N ARG A 135 5.89 4.87 6.27
CA ARG A 135 7.33 5.14 6.15
C ARG A 135 7.65 5.91 4.88
N GLU A 136 7.02 5.56 3.76
CA GLU A 136 7.16 6.29 2.49
C GLU A 136 6.69 7.74 2.64
N ASN A 137 5.51 7.94 3.23
CA ASN A 137 5.00 9.28 3.53
C ASN A 137 5.97 10.09 4.38
N THR A 138 6.57 9.47 5.40
CA THR A 138 7.53 10.14 6.29
C THR A 138 8.78 10.57 5.53
N ILE A 139 9.34 9.69 4.69
CA ILE A 139 10.52 9.97 3.87
C ILE A 139 10.21 11.06 2.86
N ALA A 140 9.10 10.94 2.12
CA ALA A 140 8.69 11.91 1.12
C ALA A 140 8.49 13.31 1.74
N GLN A 141 7.74 13.40 2.85
CA GLN A 141 7.55 14.67 3.55
C GLN A 141 8.86 15.25 4.09
N ALA A 142 9.76 14.42 4.63
CA ALA A 142 11.04 14.88 5.15
C ALA A 142 11.99 15.36 4.04
N ALA A 143 11.97 14.73 2.87
CA ALA A 143 12.78 15.12 1.72
C ALA A 143 12.30 16.46 1.15
N TYR A 144 11.01 16.57 0.81
CA TYR A 144 10.44 17.78 0.20
C TYR A 144 10.27 18.94 1.20
N GLY A 145 10.07 18.64 2.48
CA GLY A 145 9.96 19.67 3.54
C GLY A 145 11.29 20.33 3.89
N GLN A 146 12.42 19.67 3.68
CA GLN A 146 13.75 20.26 3.94
C GLN A 146 14.31 21.04 2.74
N ASP A 147 13.91 20.70 1.52
CA ASP A 147 14.31 21.44 0.31
C ASP A 147 13.78 22.89 0.31
N ILE A 148 12.57 23.09 0.86
CA ILE A 148 11.95 24.43 1.00
C ILE A 148 12.71 25.33 2.00
N GLY A 149 13.54 24.76 2.89
CA GLY A 149 14.24 25.49 3.95
C GLY A 149 15.66 25.96 3.62
N ALA A 150 16.19 25.66 2.43
CA ALA A 150 17.60 25.91 2.07
C ALA A 150 17.83 27.15 1.19
N ALA A 151 16.85 28.04 1.05
CA ALA A 151 17.01 29.34 0.39
C ALA A 151 17.10 30.47 1.43
N ASP A 152 18.33 30.81 1.83
CA ASP A 152 18.68 32.12 2.42
C ASP A 152 19.63 32.86 1.45
#